data_AF-A0A2V8X7C2-F1
#
_entry.id   AF-A0A2V8X7C2-F1
#
_cell.length_a   1.000
_cell.length_b   1.000
_cell.length_c   1.000
_cell.angle_alpha   90.00
_cell.angle_beta   90.00
_cell.angle_gamma   90.00
#
_symmetry.space_group_name_H-M   'P 1'
#
loop_
_entity.id
_entity.type
_entity.pdbx_description
1 polymer ?
#
loop_
_entity_poly.entity_id
_entity_poly.type
_entity_poly.pdbx_seq_one_letter_code
_entity_poly.pdbx_strand_id
1 'polypeptide(L)'
;MLASISIAGLGIWLAIQFYRTKRFAPELVARKWPKAYGLLFHKYYVDEIYDATVVNRVKDLGSVLGTFDANVIDGLGVDGTGWLARFGSTLSMWWDKWVIDGLLNFGAKMTQLFSFPVRMLQTGMFSSYAMLILVGLVILLAYYGHHMQVLLRGVR
;
A
#
# COMPACT_ATOMS: atom_id res chain seq x y z
N MET A 1 -22.72 71.21 -15.55
CA MET A 1 -21.38 71.31 -14.93
C MET A 1 -21.35 72.18 -13.70
N LEU A 2 -21.93 73.39 -13.70
CA LEU A 2 -21.98 74.23 -12.49
C LEU A 2 -22.65 73.52 -11.30
N ALA A 3 -23.78 72.83 -11.53
CA ALA A 3 -24.47 72.08 -10.48
C ALA A 3 -23.61 70.98 -9.81
N SER A 4 -22.83 70.22 -10.58
CA SER A 4 -21.97 69.16 -10.03
C SER A 4 -20.80 69.73 -9.23
N ILE A 5 -20.22 70.86 -9.70
CA ILE A 5 -19.15 71.57 -8.99
C ILE A 5 -19.68 72.13 -7.66
N SER A 6 -20.87 72.72 -7.66
CA SER A 6 -21.50 73.23 -6.45
C SER A 6 -21.78 72.14 -5.43
N ILE A 7 -22.31 70.98 -5.86
CA ILE A 7 -22.58 69.84 -4.97
C ILE A 7 -21.27 69.28 -4.38
N ALA A 8 -20.23 69.12 -5.20
CA ALA A 8 -18.92 68.67 -4.73
C ALA A 8 -18.30 69.66 -3.72
N GLY A 9 -18.37 70.96 -4.01
CA GLY A 9 -17.90 72.02 -3.13
C GLY A 9 -18.62 72.04 -1.78
N LEU A 10 -19.94 71.87 -1.78
CA LEU A 10 -20.74 71.74 -0.57
C LEU A 10 -20.38 70.49 0.24
N GLY A 11 -20.17 69.35 -0.41
CA GLY A 11 -19.75 68.10 0.24
C GLY A 11 -18.39 68.23 0.94
N ILE A 12 -17.42 68.84 0.27
CA ILE A 12 -16.09 69.10 0.83
C ILE A 12 -16.19 70.08 2.01
N TRP A 13 -16.97 71.16 1.88
CA TRP A 13 -17.19 72.12 2.96
C TRP A 13 -17.79 71.44 4.20
N LEU A 14 -18.77 70.56 4.02
CA LEU A 14 -19.38 69.76 5.08
C LEU A 14 -18.35 68.84 5.77
N ALA A 15 -17.52 68.14 4.99
CA ALA A 15 -16.47 67.28 5.54
C ALA A 15 -15.44 68.07 6.37
N ILE A 16 -15.06 69.28 5.94
CA ILE A 16 -14.17 70.17 6.70
C ILE A 16 -14.77 70.52 8.06
N GLN A 17 -16.07 70.82 8.13
CA GLN A 17 -16.74 71.14 9.41
C GLN A 17 -16.77 69.95 10.37
N PHE A 18 -16.95 68.73 9.86
CA PHE A 18 -16.95 67.49 10.65
C PHE A 18 -15.55 67.11 11.15
N TYR A 19 -14.55 67.07 10.27
CA TYR A 19 -13.25 66.47 10.59
C TYR A 19 -12.17 67.48 11.01
N ARG A 20 -12.16 68.70 10.45
CA ARG A 20 -11.12 69.70 10.72
C ARG A 20 -11.53 70.70 11.79
N THR A 21 -12.70 71.32 11.62
CA THR A 21 -13.20 72.34 12.56
C THR A 21 -13.88 71.71 13.79
N LYS A 22 -14.22 70.41 13.72
CA LYS A 22 -14.93 69.64 14.76
C LYS A 22 -16.18 70.34 15.30
N ARG A 23 -16.83 71.15 14.46
CA ARG A 23 -18.00 71.96 14.83
C ARG A 23 -19.24 71.10 15.06
N PHE A 24 -19.26 69.92 14.43
CA PHE A 24 -20.22 68.86 14.62
C PHE A 24 -19.47 67.59 15.01
N ALA A 25 -19.88 66.97 16.13
CA ALA A 25 -19.30 65.70 16.55
C ALA A 25 -19.80 64.57 15.62
N PRO A 26 -18.93 63.90 14.86
CA PRO A 26 -19.32 62.78 14.00
C PRO A 26 -19.98 61.65 14.81
N GLU A 27 -19.59 61.50 16.07
CA GLU A 27 -20.13 60.48 16.97
C GLU A 27 -21.62 60.70 17.28
N LEU A 28 -22.11 61.94 17.29
CA LEU A 28 -23.53 62.22 17.51
C LEU A 28 -24.40 61.75 16.34
N VAL A 29 -23.88 61.88 15.11
CA VAL A 29 -24.55 61.39 13.89
C VAL A 29 -24.51 59.86 13.87
N ALA A 30 -23.38 59.26 14.21
CA ALA A 30 -23.24 57.81 14.35
C ALA A 30 -24.19 57.23 15.39
N ARG A 31 -24.37 57.89 16.54
CA ARG A 31 -25.32 57.48 17.60
C ARG A 31 -26.77 57.64 17.20
N LYS A 32 -27.09 58.63 16.36
CA LYS A 32 -28.46 58.83 15.88
C LYS A 32 -28.88 57.71 14.92
N TRP A 33 -27.96 57.20 14.11
CA TRP A 33 -28.20 56.19 13.07
C TRP A 33 -27.22 55.01 13.18
N PRO A 34 -27.23 54.26 14.29
CA PRO A 34 -26.20 53.26 14.59
C PRO A 34 -26.19 52.11 13.58
N LYS A 35 -27.35 51.74 13.02
CA LYS A 35 -27.46 50.70 11.99
C LYS A 35 -26.82 51.11 10.67
N ALA A 36 -27.08 52.33 10.20
CA ALA A 36 -26.51 52.82 8.95
C ALA A 36 -24.99 53.03 9.08
N TYR A 37 -24.54 53.56 10.22
CA TYR A 37 -23.12 53.65 10.54
C TYR A 37 -22.47 52.27 10.59
N GLY A 38 -23.08 51.31 11.30
CA GLY A 38 -22.58 49.94 11.37
C GLY A 38 -22.49 49.26 10.00
N LEU A 39 -23.48 49.46 9.14
CA LEU A 39 -23.51 48.87 7.81
C LEU A 39 -22.42 49.45 6.90
N LEU A 40 -22.21 50.78 6.92
CA LEU A 40 -21.09 51.42 6.22
C LEU A 40 -19.73 51.04 6.81
N PHE A 41 -19.65 50.94 8.14
CA PHE A 41 -18.42 50.61 8.87
C PHE A 41 -17.96 49.17 8.58
N HIS A 42 -18.87 48.20 8.51
CA HIS A 42 -18.59 46.82 8.10
C HIS A 42 -18.62 46.65 6.58
N LYS A 43 -18.43 47.72 5.79
CA LYS A 43 -18.38 47.67 4.32
C LYS A 43 -19.54 46.87 3.69
N TYR A 44 -20.76 47.12 4.18
CA TYR A 44 -21.98 46.43 3.74
C TYR A 44 -22.01 44.91 4.00
N TYR A 45 -21.13 44.40 4.87
CA TYR A 45 -20.98 42.98 5.19
C TYR A 45 -20.64 42.09 3.99
N VAL A 46 -20.12 42.68 2.90
CA VAL A 46 -19.83 41.95 1.66
C VAL A 46 -18.73 40.93 1.89
N ASP A 47 -17.68 41.32 2.62
CA ASP A 47 -16.52 40.46 2.92
C ASP A 47 -16.98 39.25 3.77
N GLU A 48 -17.79 39.48 4.80
CA GLU A 48 -18.26 38.45 5.73
C GLU A 48 -19.25 37.47 5.07
N ILE A 49 -20.15 37.97 4.23
CA ILE A 49 -21.08 37.13 3.47
C ILE A 49 -20.30 36.29 2.48
N TYR A 50 -19.34 36.86 1.76
CA TYR A 50 -18.50 36.13 0.82
C TYR A 50 -17.68 35.04 1.51
N ASP A 51 -17.08 35.36 2.65
CA ASP A 51 -16.34 34.39 3.45
C ASP A 51 -17.23 33.25 3.94
N ALA A 52 -18.44 33.54 4.44
CA ALA A 52 -19.35 32.54 4.97
C ALA A 52 -20.00 31.66 3.89
N THR A 53 -20.29 32.22 2.71
CA THR A 53 -21.04 31.53 1.65
C THR A 53 -20.15 30.84 0.64
N VAL A 54 -19.00 31.44 0.28
CA VAL A 54 -18.11 30.92 -0.75
C VAL A 54 -16.86 30.33 -0.11
N VAL A 55 -16.08 31.14 0.60
CA VAL A 55 -14.73 30.74 1.03
C VAL A 55 -14.79 29.57 2.01
N ASN A 56 -15.57 29.69 3.08
CA ASN A 56 -15.64 28.65 4.10
C ASN A 56 -16.31 27.38 3.55
N ARG A 57 -17.29 27.51 2.66
CA ARG A 57 -17.92 26.32 2.02
C ARG A 57 -16.97 25.57 1.10
N VAL A 58 -16.14 26.28 0.36
CA VAL A 58 -15.10 25.67 -0.47
C VAL A 58 -14.01 25.03 0.38
N LYS A 59 -13.61 25.67 1.48
CA LYS A 59 -12.64 25.09 2.45
C LYS A 59 -13.18 23.84 3.13
N ASP A 60 -14.45 23.85 3.54
CA ASP A 60 -15.12 22.69 4.14
C ASP A 60 -15.14 21.53 3.14
N LEU A 61 -15.53 21.80 1.89
CA LEU A 61 -15.54 20.80 0.84
C LEU A 61 -14.14 20.24 0.57
N GLY A 62 -13.13 21.11 0.50
CA GLY A 62 -11.74 20.69 0.34
C GLY A 62 -11.25 19.80 1.49
N SER A 63 -11.65 20.14 2.73
CA SER A 63 -11.31 19.34 3.91
C SER A 63 -11.99 17.97 3.88
N VAL A 64 -13.25 17.90 3.46
CA VAL A 64 -13.98 16.63 3.28
C VAL A 64 -13.30 15.76 2.23
N LEU A 65 -12.96 16.34 1.07
CA LEU A 65 -12.25 15.62 0.00
C LEU A 65 -10.88 15.12 0.48
N GLY A 66 -10.14 15.93 1.24
CA GLY A 66 -8.87 15.52 1.84
C GLY A 66 -9.02 14.38 2.85
N THR A 67 -10.05 14.41 3.70
CA THR A 67 -10.32 13.29 4.61
C THR A 67 -10.77 12.02 3.89
N PHE A 68 -11.44 12.17 2.73
CA PHE A 68 -11.81 11.03 1.90
C PHE A 68 -10.58 10.38 1.26
N ASP A 69 -9.68 11.18 0.70
CA ASP A 69 -8.42 10.72 0.11
C ASP A 69 -7.58 9.93 1.13
N ALA A 70 -7.31 10.52 2.29
CA ALA A 70 -6.50 9.89 3.34
C ALA A 70 -7.10 8.57 3.88
N ASN A 71 -8.43 8.50 4.04
CA ASN A 71 -9.06 7.32 4.65
C ASN A 71 -9.40 6.23 3.63
N VAL A 72 -9.87 6.63 2.44
CA VAL A 72 -10.39 5.69 1.43
C VAL A 72 -9.31 5.34 0.42
N ILE A 73 -8.64 6.35 -0.16
CA ILE A 73 -7.66 6.11 -1.22
C ILE A 73 -6.38 5.55 -0.61
N ASP A 74 -5.81 6.26 0.37
CA ASP A 74 -4.58 5.79 1.03
C ASP A 74 -4.86 4.60 1.94
N GLY A 75 -5.83 4.72 2.85
CA GLY A 75 -6.14 3.66 3.81
C GLY A 75 -6.66 2.35 3.18
N LEU A 76 -7.74 2.40 2.40
CA LEU A 76 -8.30 1.18 1.80
C LEU A 76 -7.58 0.77 0.53
N GLY A 77 -7.20 1.73 -0.31
CA GLY A 77 -6.52 1.46 -1.58
C GLY A 77 -5.08 1.03 -1.37
N VAL A 78 -4.23 1.91 -0.86
CA VAL A 78 -2.78 1.66 -0.80
C VAL A 78 -2.42 0.72 0.36
N ASP A 79 -2.80 1.07 1.58
CA ASP A 79 -2.44 0.30 2.77
C ASP A 79 -3.17 -1.05 2.81
N GLY A 80 -4.43 -1.07 2.40
CA GLY A 80 -5.22 -2.30 2.28
C GLY A 80 -4.63 -3.30 1.29
N THR A 81 -4.23 -2.84 0.09
CA THR A 81 -3.56 -3.72 -0.89
C THR A 81 -2.18 -4.17 -0.39
N GLY A 82 -1.43 -3.29 0.26
CA GLY A 82 -0.18 -3.64 0.91
C GLY A 82 -0.33 -4.71 1.99
N TRP A 83 -1.38 -4.62 2.81
CA TRP A 83 -1.69 -5.65 3.81
C TRP A 83 -2.04 -6.99 3.17
N LEU A 84 -2.89 -7.01 2.13
CA LEU A 84 -3.25 -8.22 1.39
C LEU A 84 -2.02 -8.90 0.76
N ALA A 85 -1.12 -8.11 0.16
CA ALA A 85 0.12 -8.64 -0.42
C ALA A 85 1.02 -9.28 0.64
N ARG A 86 1.20 -8.62 1.80
CA ARG A 86 1.99 -9.18 2.92
C ARG A 86 1.36 -10.45 3.48
N PHE A 87 0.03 -10.47 3.61
CA PHE A 87 -0.70 -11.66 4.06
C PHE A 87 -0.53 -12.83 3.08
N GLY A 88 -0.74 -12.59 1.78
CA GLY A 88 -0.52 -13.60 0.74
C GLY A 88 0.91 -14.12 0.70
N SER A 89 1.90 -13.24 0.84
CA SER A 89 3.31 -13.64 0.94
C SER A 89 3.57 -14.50 2.19
N THR A 90 2.98 -14.16 3.33
CA THR A 90 3.12 -14.95 4.56
C THR A 90 2.52 -16.35 4.41
N LEU A 91 1.35 -16.46 3.78
CA LEU A 91 0.75 -17.76 3.45
C LEU A 91 1.64 -18.57 2.51
N SER A 92 2.16 -17.94 1.46
CA SER A 92 3.08 -18.59 0.52
C SER A 92 4.36 -19.09 1.19
N MET A 93 4.96 -18.29 2.08
CA MET A 93 6.14 -18.71 2.86
C MET A 93 5.83 -19.89 3.78
N TRP A 94 4.65 -19.92 4.40
CA TRP A 94 4.25 -21.03 5.26
C TRP A 94 4.04 -22.31 4.45
N TRP A 95 3.37 -22.21 3.30
CA TRP A 95 3.17 -23.32 2.37
C TRP A 95 4.51 -23.90 1.90
N ASP A 96 5.43 -23.04 1.47
CA ASP A 96 6.75 -23.46 1.00
C ASP A 96 7.52 -24.22 2.10
N LYS A 97 7.64 -23.64 3.30
CA LYS A 97 8.39 -24.25 4.41
C LYS A 97 7.80 -25.56 4.94
N TRP A 98 6.48 -25.64 5.05
CA TRP A 98 5.84 -26.79 5.70
C TRP A 98 5.45 -27.87 4.71
N VAL A 99 4.97 -27.48 3.53
CA VAL A 99 4.49 -28.44 2.54
C VAL A 99 5.58 -28.79 1.56
N ILE A 100 6.16 -27.80 0.87
CA ILE A 100 7.14 -28.07 -0.19
C ILE A 100 8.44 -28.60 0.41
N ASP A 101 9.08 -27.83 1.27
CA ASP A 101 10.32 -28.23 1.96
C ASP A 101 10.10 -29.47 2.83
N GLY A 102 8.96 -29.56 3.51
CA GLY A 102 8.61 -30.72 4.32
C GLY A 102 8.59 -32.02 3.51
N LEU A 103 7.88 -32.01 2.38
CA LEU A 103 7.78 -33.17 1.49
C LEU A 103 9.12 -33.49 0.82
N LEU A 104 9.84 -32.49 0.33
CA LEU A 104 11.14 -32.69 -0.32
C LEU A 104 12.19 -33.23 0.65
N ASN A 105 12.29 -32.65 1.84
CA ASN A 105 13.23 -33.12 2.87
C ASN A 105 12.87 -34.53 3.34
N PHE A 106 11.58 -34.87 3.45
CA PHE A 106 11.15 -36.22 3.75
C PHE A 106 11.59 -37.20 2.65
N GLY A 107 11.34 -36.88 1.37
CA GLY A 107 11.78 -37.69 0.23
C GLY A 107 13.31 -37.87 0.18
N ALA A 108 14.05 -36.79 0.43
CA ALA A 108 15.51 -36.82 0.51
C ALA A 108 15.99 -37.73 1.65
N LYS A 109 15.40 -37.62 2.85
CA LYS A 109 15.74 -38.48 4.00
C LYS A 109 15.41 -39.95 3.73
N MET A 110 14.28 -40.25 3.07
CA MET A 110 13.95 -41.61 2.65
C MET A 110 14.99 -42.16 1.68
N THR A 111 15.36 -41.37 0.67
CA THR A 111 16.40 -41.75 -0.29
C THR A 111 17.74 -42.01 0.40
N GLN A 112 18.13 -41.14 1.34
CA GLN A 112 19.34 -41.33 2.14
C GLN A 112 19.27 -42.59 3.00
N LEU A 113 18.12 -42.87 3.62
CA LEU A 113 17.90 -44.09 4.41
C LEU A 113 18.17 -45.35 3.57
N PHE A 114 17.64 -45.40 2.34
CA PHE A 114 17.88 -46.49 1.40
C PHE A 114 19.31 -46.54 0.85
N SER A 115 20.05 -45.42 0.89
CA SER A 115 21.45 -45.37 0.46
C SER A 115 22.40 -46.04 1.47
N PHE A 116 22.07 -46.06 2.77
CA PHE A 116 22.95 -46.62 3.80
C PHE A 116 23.36 -48.08 3.53
N PRO A 117 22.44 -49.03 3.25
CA PRO A 117 22.81 -50.42 2.95
C PRO A 117 23.72 -50.54 1.72
N VAL A 118 23.46 -49.76 0.67
CA VAL A 118 24.26 -49.77 -0.56
C VAL A 118 25.67 -49.26 -0.28
N ARG A 119 25.81 -48.23 0.55
CA ARG A 119 27.11 -47.69 0.97
C ARG A 119 27.90 -48.67 1.84
N MET A 120 27.25 -49.53 2.62
CA MET A 120 27.94 -50.56 3.41
C MET A 120 28.62 -51.63 2.53
N LEU A 121 28.14 -51.85 1.30
CA LEU A 121 28.80 -52.75 0.33
C LEU A 121 30.06 -52.13 -0.29
N GLN A 122 30.24 -50.82 -0.18
CA GLN A 122 31.40 -50.10 -0.70
C GLN A 122 32.44 -49.88 0.40
N THR A 123 33.28 -50.87 0.65
CA THR A 123 34.30 -50.85 1.72
C THR A 123 35.58 -50.10 1.36
N GLY A 124 35.75 -49.73 0.08
CA GLY A 124 36.96 -49.05 -0.43
C GLY A 124 38.19 -49.96 -0.59
N MET A 125 38.10 -51.24 -0.21
CA MET A 125 39.19 -52.21 -0.35
C MET A 125 39.09 -52.97 -1.68
N PHE A 126 40.19 -53.02 -2.46
CA PHE A 126 40.24 -53.71 -3.74
C PHE A 126 39.78 -55.19 -3.67
N SER A 127 40.19 -55.91 -2.62
CA SER A 127 39.84 -57.32 -2.44
C SER A 127 38.33 -57.55 -2.33
N SER A 128 37.58 -56.65 -1.70
CA SER A 128 36.13 -56.78 -1.57
C SER A 128 35.42 -56.65 -2.92
N TYR A 129 35.88 -55.75 -3.79
CA TYR A 129 35.35 -55.61 -5.16
C TYR A 129 35.69 -56.82 -6.04
N ALA A 130 36.92 -57.33 -5.95
CA ALA A 130 37.32 -58.54 -6.69
C ALA A 130 36.45 -59.75 -6.31
N MET A 131 36.16 -59.91 -5.02
CA MET A 131 35.27 -60.96 -4.51
C MET A 131 33.83 -60.81 -5.04
N LEU A 132 33.27 -59.59 -5.03
CA LEU A 132 31.94 -59.32 -5.58
C LEU A 132 31.85 -59.63 -7.08
N ILE A 133 32.88 -59.28 -7.86
CA ILE A 133 32.94 -59.59 -9.30
C ILE A 133 32.94 -61.11 -9.53
N LEU A 134 33.77 -61.85 -8.77
CA LEU A 134 33.85 -63.31 -8.90
C LEU A 134 32.51 -63.98 -8.57
N VAL A 135 31.88 -63.58 -7.46
CA VAL A 135 30.54 -64.09 -7.08
C VAL A 135 29.50 -63.75 -8.15
N GLY A 136 29.51 -62.52 -8.66
CA GLY A 136 28.62 -62.09 -9.75
C GLY A 136 28.79 -62.93 -11.01
N LEU A 137 30.03 -63.23 -11.42
CA LEU A 137 30.33 -64.08 -12.57
C LEU A 137 29.78 -65.50 -12.40
N VAL A 138 29.96 -66.10 -11.22
CA VAL A 138 29.45 -67.44 -10.92
C VAL A 138 27.92 -67.50 -11.01
N ILE A 139 27.23 -66.50 -10.44
CA ILE A 139 25.76 -66.40 -10.51
C ILE A 139 25.29 -66.29 -11.96
N LEU A 140 25.95 -65.45 -12.77
CA LEU A 140 25.58 -65.23 -14.17
C LEU A 140 25.77 -66.49 -15.00
N LEU A 141 26.90 -67.18 -14.82
CA LEU A 141 27.17 -68.47 -15.48
C LEU A 141 26.17 -69.56 -15.05
N ALA A 142 25.80 -69.62 -13.77
CA ALA A 142 24.79 -70.56 -13.27
C ALA A 142 23.40 -70.27 -13.87
N TYR A 143 22.99 -69.00 -13.93
CA TYR A 143 21.73 -68.58 -14.55
C TYR A 143 21.71 -68.94 -16.04
N TYR A 144 22.76 -68.61 -16.78
CA TYR A 144 22.86 -68.93 -18.20
C TYR A 144 22.89 -70.45 -18.44
N GLY A 145 23.63 -71.19 -17.62
CA GLY A 145 23.67 -72.65 -17.66
C GLY A 145 22.29 -73.27 -17.44
N HIS A 146 21.55 -72.82 -16.42
CA HIS A 146 20.18 -73.25 -16.18
C HIS A 146 19.26 -72.89 -17.36
N HIS A 147 19.35 -71.65 -17.86
CA HIS A 147 18.53 -71.20 -18.99
C HIS A 147 18.81 -72.01 -20.26
N MET A 148 20.08 -72.29 -20.55
CA MET A 148 20.51 -73.12 -21.67
C MET A 148 19.97 -74.56 -21.54
N GLN A 149 20.04 -75.15 -20.35
CA GLN A 149 19.47 -76.48 -20.10
C GLN A 149 17.96 -76.53 -20.31
N VAL A 150 17.24 -75.48 -19.91
CA VAL A 150 15.79 -75.36 -20.14
C VAL A 150 15.48 -75.23 -21.64
N LEU A 151 16.22 -74.40 -22.37
CA LEU A 151 16.05 -74.25 -23.82
C LEU A 151 16.34 -75.55 -24.57
N LEU A 152 17.43 -76.24 -24.22
CA LEU A 152 17.79 -77.52 -24.83
C LEU A 152 16.77 -78.63 -24.55
N ARG A 153 16.06 -78.58 -23.41
CA ARG A 153 14.96 -79.50 -23.10
C ARG A 153 13.66 -79.17 -23.85
N GLY A 154 13.45 -77.92 -24.26
CA GLY A 154 12.27 -77.50 -25.04
C GLY A 154 12.41 -77.66 -26.56
N VAL A 155 13.62 -77.94 -27.05
CA VAL A 155 13.93 -78.16 -28.48
C VAL A 155 13.93 -79.67 -28.85
N ARG A 156 13.84 -80.57 -27.87
CA ARG A 156 13.57 -82.01 -28.06
C ARG A 156 12.07 -82.28 -28.01
#